data_AF-A0A2M8JQZ9-F1
#
_entry.id   AF-A0A2M8JQZ9-F1
#
_cell.length_a   1.000
_cell.length_b   1.000
_cell.length_c   1.000
_cell.angle_alpha   90.00
_cell.angle_beta   90.00
_cell.angle_gamma   90.00
#
_symmetry.space_group_name_H-M   'P 1'
#
loop_
_entity.id
_entity.type
_entity.pdbx_description
1 polymer ?
#
loop_
_entity_poly.entity_id
_entity_poly.type
_entity_poly.pdbx_seq_one_letter_code
_entity_poly.pdbx_strand_id
1 'polypeptide(L)'
;MEGINIWSGCDIGIGAALTNPTQRSFRKNKIKNHYPVTFRNVVFPDAESAYEEYKTNDLQQDIETMTEIIVCKLNQHPRLLEGITQRGGVEWLKRCRHIVGVKNSRWEGQGMESNFILCLIYACQLCT
;
A
#
# COMPACT_ATOMS: atom_id res chain seq x y z
N MET A 1 10.65 -5.80 15.67
CA MET A 1 10.97 -4.61 14.84
C MET A 1 9.84 -3.59 14.99
N GLU A 2 10.18 -2.32 15.24
CA GLU A 2 9.19 -1.23 15.32
C GLU A 2 8.47 -1.05 13.97
N GLY A 3 7.20 -0.63 14.02
CA GLY A 3 6.45 -0.27 12.83
C GLY A 3 6.80 1.13 12.32
N ILE A 4 6.47 1.41 11.07
CA ILE A 4 6.81 2.68 10.42
C ILE A 4 5.56 3.41 9.94
N ASN A 5 5.67 4.70 9.60
CA ASN A 5 4.65 5.38 8.82
C ASN A 5 4.84 5.02 7.34
N ILE A 6 3.91 4.29 6.73
CA ILE A 6 3.92 3.91 5.32
C ILE A 6 3.21 5.02 4.54
N TRP A 7 3.96 5.81 3.78
CA TRP A 7 3.42 6.92 2.98
C TRP A 7 4.41 7.35 1.90
N SER A 8 3.96 8.17 0.95
CA SER A 8 4.82 8.65 -0.16
C SER A 8 6.04 9.46 0.26
N GLY A 9 6.07 9.99 1.49
CA GLY A 9 7.22 10.74 2.01
C GLY A 9 8.13 9.94 2.93
N CYS A 10 7.93 8.63 3.08
CA CYS A 10 8.69 7.81 4.03
C CYS A 10 10.18 7.80 3.68
N ASP A 11 11.05 8.04 4.66
CA ASP A 11 12.51 7.95 4.47
C ASP A 11 13.02 6.50 4.41
N ILE A 12 12.20 5.55 4.87
CA ILE A 12 12.51 4.13 4.79
C ILE A 12 11.98 3.62 3.45
N GLY A 13 12.88 3.17 2.57
CA GLY A 13 12.56 2.82 1.18
C GLY A 13 11.38 1.84 1.03
N ILE A 14 11.27 0.82 1.89
CA ILE A 14 10.12 -0.10 1.86
C ILE A 14 8.79 0.61 2.18
N GLY A 15 8.78 1.56 3.12
CA GLY A 15 7.57 2.33 3.46
C GLY A 15 7.13 3.24 2.32
N ALA A 16 8.08 3.81 1.59
CA ALA A 16 7.78 4.62 0.40
C ALA A 16 7.39 3.78 -0.82
N ALA A 17 7.81 2.51 -0.87
CA ALA A 17 7.45 1.57 -1.94
C ALA A 17 6.10 0.87 -1.68
N LEU A 18 5.71 0.66 -0.42
CA LEU A 18 4.44 0.01 -0.06
C LEU A 18 3.21 0.93 -0.20
N THR A 19 3.37 2.25 -0.10
CA THR A 19 2.28 3.21 -0.33
C THR A 19 1.67 3.09 -1.74
N ASN A 20 0.39 3.44 -1.91
CA ASN A 20 -0.28 3.37 -3.22
C ASN A 20 0.28 4.38 -4.26
N PRO A 21 0.48 5.67 -3.94
CA PRO A 21 0.96 6.66 -4.90
C PRO A 21 2.49 6.59 -5.07
N THR A 22 3.03 5.46 -5.55
CA THR A 22 4.48 5.28 -5.71
C THR A 22 5.10 6.24 -6.72
N GLN A 23 4.34 6.76 -7.69
CA GLN A 23 4.85 7.83 -8.56
C GLN A 23 5.14 9.10 -7.76
N ARG A 24 4.37 9.38 -6.70
CA ARG A 24 4.66 10.49 -5.77
C ARG A 24 5.90 10.20 -4.92
N SER A 25 6.09 8.96 -4.48
CA SER A 25 7.33 8.54 -3.78
C SER A 25 8.57 8.73 -4.65
N PHE A 26 8.50 8.35 -5.92
CA PHE A 26 9.58 8.51 -6.88
C PHE A 26 9.92 9.99 -7.10
N ARG A 27 8.91 10.84 -7.36
CA ARG A 27 9.10 12.31 -7.49
C ARG A 27 9.72 12.96 -6.25
N LYS A 28 9.48 12.40 -5.06
CA LYS A 28 10.07 12.84 -3.79
C LYS A 28 11.46 12.25 -3.51
N ASN A 29 12.05 11.50 -4.45
CA ASN A 29 13.32 10.79 -4.30
C ASN A 29 13.35 9.79 -3.12
N LYS A 30 12.18 9.23 -2.73
CA LYS A 30 12.09 8.24 -1.64
C LYS A 30 12.31 6.81 -2.12
N ILE A 31 12.11 6.57 -3.42
CA ILE A 31 12.37 5.30 -4.10
C ILE A 31 13.06 5.56 -5.43
N LYS A 32 13.79 4.56 -5.94
CA LYS A 32 14.48 4.63 -7.24
C LYS A 32 13.78 3.84 -8.35
N ASN A 33 12.89 2.93 -8.00
CA ASN A 33 12.16 2.08 -8.94
C ASN A 33 10.71 2.54 -9.04
N HIS A 34 10.10 2.33 -10.20
CA HIS A 34 8.65 2.45 -10.37
C HIS A 34 7.97 1.14 -10.02
N TYR A 35 6.71 1.22 -9.59
CA TYR A 35 5.89 0.07 -9.23
C TYR A 35 4.54 0.14 -9.97
N PRO A 36 4.52 0.00 -11.32
CA PRO A 36 3.28 -0.06 -12.08
C PRO A 36 2.47 -1.28 -11.66
N VAL A 37 1.16 -1.21 -11.83
CA VAL A 37 0.23 -2.30 -11.50
C VAL A 37 -0.63 -2.60 -12.71
N THR A 38 -0.59 -3.84 -13.18
CA THR A 38 -1.61 -4.36 -14.09
C THR A 38 -2.80 -4.82 -13.26
N PHE A 39 -3.96 -4.17 -13.41
CA PHE A 39 -5.20 -4.53 -12.74
C PHE A 39 -6.32 -4.61 -13.78
N ARG A 40 -7.07 -5.72 -13.79
CA ARG A 40 -8.16 -5.97 -14.76
C ARG A 40 -7.73 -5.74 -16.22
N ASN A 41 -6.53 -6.24 -16.57
CA ASN A 41 -5.90 -6.12 -17.89
C ASN A 41 -5.52 -4.68 -18.32
N VAL A 42 -5.58 -3.71 -17.42
CA VAL A 42 -5.13 -2.33 -17.66
C VAL A 42 -3.86 -2.06 -16.86
N VAL A 43 -2.85 -1.46 -17.49
CA VAL A 43 -1.60 -1.08 -16.82
C VAL A 43 -1.72 0.33 -16.28
N PHE A 44 -1.57 0.47 -14.97
CA PHE A 44 -1.55 1.75 -14.27
C PHE A 44 -0.13 2.10 -13.81
N PRO A 45 0.22 3.40 -13.76
CA PRO A 45 1.55 3.81 -13.34
C PRO A 45 1.83 3.51 -11.86
N ASP A 46 0.78 3.42 -11.03
CA ASP A 46 0.85 2.92 -9.65
C ASP A 46 -0.54 2.45 -9.16
N ALA A 47 -0.57 1.88 -7.95
CA ALA A 47 -1.80 1.39 -7.32
C ALA A 47 -2.82 2.50 -7.03
N GLU A 48 -2.38 3.73 -6.76
CA GLU A 48 -3.28 4.87 -6.55
C GLU A 48 -4.08 5.16 -7.82
N SER A 49 -3.41 5.15 -8.98
CA SER A 49 -4.05 5.40 -10.26
C SER A 49 -5.09 4.33 -10.61
N ALA A 50 -4.81 3.06 -10.28
CA ALA A 50 -5.80 1.99 -10.42
C ALA A 50 -6.98 2.20 -9.45
N TYR A 51 -6.71 2.60 -8.21
CA TYR A 51 -7.74 2.80 -7.20
C TYR A 51 -8.67 3.97 -7.56
N GLU A 52 -8.12 5.08 -8.06
CA GLU A 52 -8.91 6.23 -8.49
C GLU A 52 -9.89 5.92 -9.64
N GLU A 53 -9.52 5.00 -10.53
CA GLU A 53 -10.37 4.54 -11.64
C GLU A 53 -11.56 3.68 -11.16
N TYR A 54 -11.35 2.83 -10.14
CA TYR A 54 -12.31 1.81 -9.73
C TYR A 54 -13.05 2.07 -8.42
N LYS A 55 -12.69 3.12 -7.66
CA LYS A 55 -13.35 3.43 -6.38
C LYS A 55 -14.84 3.75 -6.58
N THR A 56 -15.67 3.31 -5.64
CA THR A 56 -17.14 3.43 -5.70
C THR A 56 -17.73 4.36 -4.64
N ASN A 57 -16.89 4.92 -3.76
CA ASN A 57 -17.27 5.70 -2.57
C ASN A 57 -17.97 4.90 -1.46
N ASP A 58 -18.29 3.63 -1.71
CA ASP A 58 -18.70 2.69 -0.67
C ASP A 58 -17.45 2.11 0.00
N LEU A 59 -17.31 2.31 1.31
CA LEU A 59 -16.08 1.95 2.02
C LEU A 59 -15.78 0.44 1.93
N GLN A 60 -16.81 -0.41 1.98
CA GLN A 60 -16.60 -1.85 1.96
C GLN A 60 -16.09 -2.31 0.59
N GLN A 61 -16.74 -1.87 -0.49
CA GLN A 61 -16.30 -2.13 -1.87
C GLN A 61 -14.92 -1.53 -2.16
N ASP A 62 -14.62 -0.36 -1.60
CA ASP A 62 -13.34 0.31 -1.77
C ASP A 62 -12.20 -0.43 -1.04
N ILE A 63 -12.47 -1.04 0.12
CA ILE A 63 -11.52 -1.90 0.83
C ILE A 63 -11.21 -3.16 0.00
N GLU A 64 -12.24 -3.80 -0.55
CA GLU A 64 -12.08 -4.98 -1.43
C GLU A 64 -11.26 -4.61 -2.67
N THR A 65 -11.65 -3.56 -3.38
CA THR A 65 -10.97 -3.06 -4.58
C THR A 65 -9.51 -2.69 -4.29
N MET A 66 -9.23 -1.96 -3.21
CA MET A 66 -7.87 -1.60 -2.83
C MET A 66 -7.04 -2.82 -2.45
N THR A 67 -7.63 -3.81 -1.77
CA THR A 67 -6.96 -5.06 -1.43
C THR A 67 -6.57 -5.83 -2.70
N GLU A 68 -7.47 -5.99 -3.67
CA GLU A 68 -7.17 -6.65 -4.95
C GLU A 68 -6.03 -5.96 -5.71
N ILE A 69 -6.04 -4.62 -5.77
CA ILE A 69 -4.98 -3.83 -6.40
C ILE A 69 -3.64 -4.06 -5.70
N ILE A 70 -3.63 -4.08 -4.36
CA ILE A 70 -2.41 -4.33 -3.58
C ILE A 70 -1.93 -5.78 -3.78
N VAL A 71 -2.83 -6.77 -3.89
CA VAL A 71 -2.46 -8.15 -4.25
C VAL A 71 -1.75 -8.17 -5.60
N CYS A 72 -2.30 -7.51 -6.62
CA CYS A 72 -1.65 -7.39 -7.92
C CYS A 72 -0.26 -6.76 -7.80
N LYS A 73 -0.13 -5.68 -7.02
CA LYS A 73 1.16 -5.01 -6.77
C LYS A 73 2.17 -5.93 -6.09
N LEU A 74 1.78 -6.67 -5.03
CA LEU A 74 2.70 -7.56 -4.30
C LEU A 74 3.15 -8.74 -5.17
N ASN A 75 2.25 -9.32 -5.96
CA ASN A 75 2.57 -10.42 -6.87
C ASN A 75 3.47 -9.96 -8.04
N GLN A 76 3.23 -8.78 -8.60
CA GLN A 76 4.02 -8.23 -9.71
C GLN A 76 5.39 -7.71 -9.24
N HIS A 77 5.53 -7.39 -7.95
CA HIS A 77 6.76 -6.89 -7.34
C HIS A 77 7.16 -7.71 -6.10
N PRO A 78 7.58 -8.98 -6.24
CA PRO A 78 7.79 -9.91 -5.11
C PRO A 78 8.73 -9.39 -4.02
N ARG A 79 9.70 -8.54 -4.36
CA ARG A 79 10.61 -7.88 -3.41
C ARG A 79 9.89 -7.06 -2.34
N LEU A 80 8.67 -6.58 -2.62
CA LEU A 80 7.85 -5.88 -1.63
C LEU A 80 7.33 -6.85 -0.57
N LEU A 81 6.84 -8.02 -1.00
CA LEU A 81 6.38 -9.08 -0.10
C LEU A 81 7.54 -9.64 0.71
N GLU A 82 8.69 -9.92 0.08
CA GLU A 82 9.92 -10.29 0.79
C GLU A 82 10.32 -9.25 1.84
N GLY A 83 10.23 -7.97 1.49
CA GLY A 83 10.52 -6.85 2.38
C GLY A 83 9.58 -6.77 3.58
N ILE A 84 8.30 -7.14 3.42
CA ILE A 84 7.33 -7.28 4.52
C ILE A 84 7.71 -8.49 5.39
N THR A 85 7.93 -9.65 4.78
CA THR A 85 8.25 -10.91 5.47
C THR A 85 9.51 -10.79 6.33
N GLN A 86 10.59 -10.21 5.79
CA GLN A 86 11.85 -9.97 6.51
C GLN A 86 11.68 -9.09 7.75
N ARG A 87 10.61 -8.29 7.83
CA ARG A 87 10.33 -7.39 8.96
C ARG A 87 9.39 -7.99 9.99
N GLY A 88 8.90 -9.20 9.76
CA GLY A 88 7.96 -9.91 10.63
C GLY A 88 6.55 -10.01 10.09
N GLY A 89 6.35 -9.83 8.78
CA GLY A 89 5.09 -10.13 8.09
C GLY A 89 3.92 -9.27 8.58
N VAL A 90 2.75 -9.92 8.71
CA VAL A 90 1.51 -9.30 9.21
C VAL A 90 1.70 -8.63 10.57
N GLU A 91 2.47 -9.23 11.48
CA GLU A 91 2.72 -8.65 12.81
C GLU A 91 3.49 -7.33 12.71
N TRP A 92 4.36 -7.17 11.72
CA TRP A 92 5.01 -5.89 11.45
C TRP A 92 4.05 -4.86 10.86
N LEU A 93 3.18 -5.25 9.94
CA LEU A 93 2.16 -4.37 9.38
C LEU A 93 1.19 -3.86 10.47
N LYS A 94 0.78 -4.71 11.42
CA LYS A 94 -0.05 -4.31 12.58
C LYS A 94 0.59 -3.22 13.46
N ARG A 95 1.93 -3.12 13.46
CA ARG A 95 2.67 -2.05 14.17
C ARG A 95 2.87 -0.80 13.32
N CYS A 96 2.69 -0.89 12.00
CA CYS A 96 2.82 0.25 11.10
C CYS A 96 1.60 1.17 11.17
N ARG A 97 1.75 2.37 10.63
CA ARG A 97 0.69 3.36 10.50
C ARG A 97 0.68 3.95 9.10
N HIS A 98 -0.43 4.59 8.74
CA HIS A 98 -0.54 5.41 7.54
C HIS A 98 -1.12 6.76 7.94
N ILE A 99 -0.29 7.79 7.94
CA ILE A 99 -0.67 9.15 8.31
C ILE A 99 -0.08 10.09 7.25
N VAL A 100 -0.95 10.80 6.51
CA VAL A 100 -0.57 11.75 5.46
C VAL A 100 -1.11 13.16 5.70
N GLY A 101 -1.85 13.38 6.79
CA GLY A 101 -2.33 14.68 7.24
C GLY A 101 -3.62 15.13 6.57
N VAL A 102 -4.40 14.20 5.99
CA VAL A 102 -5.69 14.52 5.36
C VAL A 102 -6.78 14.52 6.43
N LYS A 103 -7.45 15.67 6.58
CA LYS A 103 -8.56 15.84 7.53
C LYS A 103 -9.68 14.85 7.21
N ASN A 104 -10.17 14.13 8.23
CA ASN A 104 -11.23 13.12 8.11
C ASN A 104 -10.91 12.03 7.08
N SER A 105 -9.63 11.67 6.91
CA SER A 105 -9.25 10.58 6.02
C SER A 105 -9.81 9.25 6.52
N ARG A 106 -10.51 8.55 5.63
CA ARG A 106 -10.96 7.18 5.88
C ARG A 106 -9.83 6.14 5.77
N TRP A 107 -8.66 6.51 5.24
CA TRP A 107 -7.55 5.58 5.00
C TRP A 107 -6.47 5.64 6.08
N GLU A 108 -6.38 6.76 6.80
CA GLU A 108 -5.36 6.97 7.83
C GLU A 108 -5.65 6.19 9.12
N GLY A 109 -4.60 5.94 9.91
CA GLY A 109 -4.69 5.26 11.21
C GLY A 109 -3.45 4.42 11.52
N GLN A 110 -3.55 3.54 12.51
CA GLN A 110 -2.50 2.61 12.92
C GLN A 110 -2.98 1.17 12.93
N GLY A 111 -2.15 0.24 12.43
CA GLY A 111 -2.47 -1.18 12.41
C GLY A 111 -3.83 -1.44 11.77
N MET A 112 -4.68 -2.19 12.46
CA MET A 112 -6.02 -2.55 11.98
C MET A 112 -7.01 -1.36 11.96
N GLU A 113 -6.68 -0.24 12.59
CA GLU A 113 -7.52 0.97 12.59
C GLU A 113 -7.27 1.87 11.36
N SER A 114 -6.24 1.57 10.55
CA SER A 114 -6.07 2.19 9.22
C SER A 114 -6.64 1.26 8.16
N ASN A 115 -7.65 1.71 7.42
CA ASN A 115 -8.17 0.93 6.29
C ASN A 115 -7.09 0.63 5.23
N PHE A 116 -6.10 1.50 5.05
CA PHE A 116 -4.99 1.23 4.14
C PHE A 116 -4.07 0.11 4.64
N ILE A 117 -3.69 0.15 5.92
CA ILE A 117 -2.86 -0.90 6.53
C ILE A 117 -3.63 -2.23 6.60
N LEU A 118 -4.94 -2.17 6.85
CA LEU A 118 -5.84 -3.32 6.77
C LEU A 118 -5.78 -3.98 5.38
N CYS A 119 -5.90 -3.19 4.30
CA CYS A 119 -5.78 -3.70 2.93
C CYS A 119 -4.39 -4.33 2.67
N LEU A 120 -3.31 -3.73 3.18
CA LEU A 120 -1.97 -4.32 3.08
C LEU A 120 -1.87 -5.66 3.82
N ILE A 121 -2.49 -5.78 4.99
CA ILE A 121 -2.52 -7.03 5.76
C ILE A 121 -3.28 -8.11 4.99
N TYR A 122 -4.49 -7.80 4.51
CA TYR A 122 -5.29 -8.74 3.72
C TYR A 122 -4.57 -9.17 2.45
N ALA A 123 -3.99 -8.22 1.72
CA ALA A 123 -3.23 -8.54 0.52
C ALA A 123 -2.00 -9.42 0.82
N CYS A 124 -1.29 -9.15 1.91
CA CYS A 124 -0.16 -9.98 2.34
C CYS A 124 -0.60 -11.42 2.63
N GLN A 125 -1.73 -11.61 3.32
CA GLN A 125 -2.27 -12.93 3.63
C GLN A 125 -2.74 -13.70 2.38
N LEU A 126 -3.22 -13.00 1.36
CA LEU A 126 -3.64 -13.59 0.09
C LEU A 126 -2.45 -13.96 -0.84
N CYS A 127 -1.26 -13.41 -0.58
CA CYS A 127 -0.05 -13.67 -1.37
C CYS A 127 0.90 -14.71 -0.73
N THR A 128 0.63 -15.15 0.50
CA THR A 128 1.41 -16.16 1.24
C THR A 128 0.68 -17.49 1.29
#